data_AF-A0A1Y2B4X9-F1
#
_entry.id   AF-A0A1Y2B4X9-F1
#
_cell.length_a   1.000
_cell.length_b   1.000
_cell.length_c   1.000
_cell.angle_alpha   90.00
_cell.angle_beta   90.00
_cell.angle_gamma   90.00
#
_symmetry.space_group_name_H-M   'P 1'
#
loop_
_entity.id
_entity.type
_entity.pdbx_description
1 polymer ?
#
loop_
_entity_poly.entity_id
_entity_poly.type
_entity_poly.pdbx_seq_one_letter_code
_entity_poly.pdbx_strand_id
1 'polypeptide(L)'
;MKIYEGDQSEKQLASISKKSFISIKKHVIEFYNQVTNKTEYLEMKCDFFGYSCAIFYGKEKEGAPLIAKVSKKINAKLLTSQEDYYCQVAAGVDIAFMTALAICFDEYKNEGDDNTVTIKLL
;
A
#
# COMPACT_ATOMS: atom_id res chain seq x y z
N MET A 1 -4.91 2.72 -8.79
CA MET A 1 -5.62 1.64 -8.07
C MET A 1 -6.61 2.25 -7.08
N LYS A 2 -7.71 1.56 -6.75
CA LYS A 2 -8.77 2.09 -5.86
C LYS A 2 -9.20 1.03 -4.85
N ILE A 3 -9.52 1.48 -3.63
CA ILE A 3 -10.03 0.63 -2.54
C ILE A 3 -11.44 1.09 -2.20
N TYR A 4 -12.35 0.14 -2.02
CA TYR A 4 -13.78 0.38 -1.78
C TYR A 4 -14.25 -0.30 -0.48
N GLU A 5 -15.30 0.28 0.11
CA GLU A 5 -15.99 -0.28 1.27
C GLU A 5 -16.88 -1.45 0.83
N GLY A 6 -16.86 -2.56 1.57
CA GLY A 6 -17.76 -3.69 1.32
C GLY A 6 -17.58 -4.35 -0.03
N ASP A 7 -18.42 -5.35 -0.30
CA ASP A 7 -18.45 -6.08 -1.56
C ASP A 7 -19.37 -5.41 -2.62
N GLN A 8 -20.37 -4.64 -2.19
CA GLN A 8 -21.40 -4.04 -3.06
C GLN A 8 -21.42 -2.51 -3.08
N SER A 9 -20.60 -1.84 -2.28
CA SER A 9 -20.62 -0.38 -2.20
C SER A 9 -19.69 0.29 -3.22
N GLU A 10 -20.16 1.40 -3.80
CA GLU A 10 -19.39 2.27 -4.68
C GLU A 10 -18.59 3.33 -3.89
N LYS A 11 -18.67 3.30 -2.56
CA LYS A 11 -17.96 4.23 -1.69
C LYS A 11 -16.46 3.92 -1.72
N GLN A 12 -15.71 4.77 -2.41
CA GLN A 12 -14.26 4.72 -2.45
C GLN A 12 -13.67 5.13 -1.09
N LEU A 13 -12.84 4.26 -0.51
CA LEU A 13 -12.11 4.51 0.73
C LEU A 13 -10.76 5.20 0.47
N ALA A 14 -10.08 4.79 -0.60
CA ALA A 14 -8.79 5.32 -0.97
C ALA A 14 -8.49 5.22 -2.47
N SER A 15 -7.60 6.09 -2.95
CA SER A 15 -7.00 6.03 -4.28
C SER A 15 -5.48 5.95 -4.14
N ILE A 16 -4.85 5.14 -5.01
CA ILE A 16 -3.39 5.01 -5.08
C ILE A 16 -2.93 5.47 -6.45
N SER A 17 -2.03 6.45 -6.45
CA SER A 17 -1.47 7.09 -7.64
C SER A 17 0.05 7.12 -7.61
N LYS A 18 0.69 7.14 -8.78
CA LYS A 18 2.13 7.35 -8.89
C LYS A 18 2.44 8.84 -8.74
N LYS A 19 3.41 9.19 -7.90
CA LYS A 19 3.77 10.60 -7.65
C LYS A 19 4.42 11.28 -8.87
N SER A 20 5.03 10.52 -9.78
CA SER A 20 5.63 11.02 -11.02
C SER A 20 5.94 9.89 -12.00
N PHE A 21 5.84 10.15 -13.31
CA PHE A 21 6.25 9.24 -14.38
C PHE A 21 7.73 8.80 -14.30
N ILE A 22 8.58 9.56 -13.59
CA ILE A 22 10.02 9.28 -13.43
C ILE A 22 10.32 8.43 -12.18
N SER A 23 9.43 8.44 -11.18
CA SER A 23 9.62 7.72 -9.92
C SER A 23 8.57 6.63 -9.76
N ILE A 24 8.77 5.53 -10.48
CA ILE A 24 7.94 4.30 -10.47
C ILE A 24 7.78 3.72 -9.05
N LYS A 25 8.61 4.17 -8.10
CA LYS A 25 8.77 3.58 -6.76
C LYS A 25 8.09 4.37 -5.64
N LYS A 26 7.44 5.49 -5.97
CA LYS A 26 6.75 6.34 -5.01
C LYS A 26 5.29 6.49 -5.37
N HIS A 27 4.45 6.02 -4.46
CA HIS A 27 3.01 6.09 -4.57
C HIS A 27 2.47 7.05 -3.52
N VAL A 28 1.45 7.80 -3.90
CA VAL A 28 0.64 8.62 -2.98
C VAL A 28 -0.69 7.92 -2.84
N ILE A 29 -1.08 7.69 -1.59
CA ILE A 29 -2.38 7.16 -1.24
C ILE A 29 -3.19 8.30 -0.67
N GLU A 30 -4.30 8.67 -1.30
CA GLU A 30 -5.27 9.60 -0.72
C GLU A 30 -6.43 8.80 -0.16
N PHE A 31 -6.86 9.09 1.06
CA PHE A 31 -7.93 8.36 1.73
C PHE A 31 -8.76 9.28 2.62
N TYR A 32 -10.02 8.91 2.85
CA TYR A 32 -10.86 9.64 3.79
C TYR A 32 -10.71 9.06 5.19
N ASN A 33 -10.13 9.83 6.10
CA ASN A 33 -10.00 9.44 7.49
C ASN A 33 -11.31 9.75 8.24
N GLN A 34 -12.01 8.70 8.66
CA GLN A 34 -13.29 8.81 9.37
C GLN A 34 -13.15 9.39 10.79
N VAL A 35 -11.97 9.29 11.40
CA VAL A 35 -11.69 9.84 12.74
C VAL A 35 -11.55 11.35 12.67
N THR A 36 -10.80 11.85 11.68
CA THR A 36 -10.53 13.28 11.52
C THR A 36 -11.54 13.99 10.61
N ASN A 37 -12.39 13.21 9.91
CA ASN A 37 -13.35 13.66 8.90
C ASN A 37 -12.70 14.46 7.75
N LYS A 38 -11.45 14.11 7.39
CA LYS A 38 -10.67 14.80 6.37
C LYS A 38 -10.07 13.82 5.38
N THR A 39 -9.88 14.30 4.15
CA THR A 39 -9.01 13.61 3.20
C THR A 39 -7.56 13.83 3.62
N GLU A 40 -6.85 12.73 3.79
CA GLU A 40 -5.46 12.68 4.19
C GLU A 40 -4.67 11.86 3.19
N TYR A 41 -3.35 11.85 3.33
CA TYR A 41 -2.50 11.11 2.42
C TYR A 41 -1.38 10.36 3.12
N LEU A 42 -0.98 9.26 2.49
CA LEU A 42 0.19 8.47 2.84
C LEU A 42 1.20 8.52 1.70
N GLU A 43 2.49 8.52 2.03
CA GLU A 43 3.55 8.27 1.06
C GLU A 43 3.99 6.81 1.19
N MET A 44 3.82 6.02 0.12
CA MET A 44 4.34 4.67 0.02
C MET A 44 5.58 4.65 -0.86
N LYS A 45 6.70 4.21 -0.29
CA LYS A 45 8.00 4.16 -0.95
C LYS A 45 8.51 2.73 -0.99
N CYS A 46 8.67 2.22 -2.20
CA CYS A 46 9.12 0.86 -2.46
C CYS A 46 10.61 0.84 -2.79
N ASP A 47 11.28 -0.25 -2.43
CA ASP A 47 12.69 -0.44 -2.75
C ASP A 47 12.91 -0.73 -4.25
N PHE A 48 14.18 -0.81 -4.65
CA PHE A 48 14.51 -0.96 -6.06
C PHE A 48 14.07 -2.32 -6.63
N PHE A 49 14.05 -3.35 -5.79
CA PHE A 49 13.86 -4.75 -6.16
C PHE A 49 12.40 -5.23 -5.96
N GLY A 50 11.53 -4.34 -5.48
CA GLY A 50 10.16 -4.68 -5.11
C GLY A 50 10.10 -5.73 -4.00
N TYR A 51 11.04 -5.72 -3.06
CA TYR A 51 11.02 -6.63 -1.90
C TYR A 51 10.44 -5.98 -0.66
N SER A 52 10.40 -4.66 -0.60
CA SER A 52 9.84 -3.95 0.55
C SER A 52 9.25 -2.60 0.16
N CYS A 53 8.26 -2.17 0.93
CA CYS A 53 7.75 -0.81 0.91
C CYS A 53 7.54 -0.29 2.33
N ALA A 54 7.88 0.98 2.52
CA ALA A 54 7.60 1.75 3.71
C ALA A 54 6.42 2.69 3.45
N ILE A 55 5.49 2.77 4.41
CA ILE A 55 4.28 3.58 4.34
C ILE A 55 4.35 4.63 5.44
N PHE A 56 4.36 5.89 5.03
CA PHE A 56 4.50 7.06 5.91
C PHE A 56 3.20 7.85 5.95
N TYR A 57 2.83 8.36 7.12
CA TYR A 57 1.71 9.29 7.28
C TYR A 57 2.20 10.72 7.03
N GLY A 58 2.17 11.15 5.77
CA GLY A 58 2.84 12.35 5.28
C GLY A 58 4.07 12.03 4.41
N LYS A 59 4.93 13.02 4.16
CA LYS A 59 6.15 12.86 3.36
C LYS A 59 7.34 12.43 4.22
N GLU A 60 8.02 11.34 3.85
CA GLU A 60 9.19 10.82 4.56
C GLU A 60 10.28 11.90 4.71
N LYS A 61 10.54 12.67 3.64
CA LYS A 61 11.56 13.73 3.62
C LYS A 61 11.29 14.87 4.60
N GLU A 62 10.04 15.03 5.05
CA GLU A 62 9.64 16.04 6.03
C GLU A 62 9.58 15.47 7.45
N GLY A 63 10.09 14.25 7.67
CA GLY A 63 10.12 13.59 8.97
C GLY A 63 8.80 12.90 9.35
N ALA A 64 7.95 12.60 8.36
CA ALA A 64 6.70 11.89 8.60
C ALA A 64 6.92 10.52 9.28
N PRO A 65 6.04 10.11 10.20
CA PRO A 65 6.18 8.85 10.90
C PRO A 65 5.94 7.65 9.97
N LEU A 66 6.74 6.60 10.15
CA LEU A 66 6.54 5.30 9.53
C LEU A 66 5.39 4.58 10.26
N ILE A 67 4.29 4.32 9.56
CA ILE A 67 3.10 3.69 10.15
C ILE A 67 2.93 2.24 9.74
N ALA A 68 3.51 1.82 8.62
CA ALA A 68 3.57 0.43 8.23
C ALA A 68 4.78 0.13 7.33
N LYS A 69 5.20 -1.14 7.33
CA LYS A 69 6.24 -1.65 6.43
C LYS A 69 5.82 -3.02 5.92
N VAL A 70 5.81 -3.17 4.60
CA VAL A 70 5.60 -4.44 3.92
C VAL A 70 6.95 -4.96 3.45
N SER A 71 7.27 -6.22 3.69
CA SER A 71 8.50 -6.84 3.21
C SER A 71 8.28 -8.31 2.86
N LYS A 72 8.77 -8.69 1.68
CA LYS A 72 8.82 -10.06 1.20
C LYS A 72 9.99 -10.80 1.85
N LYS A 73 9.73 -12.00 2.35
CA LYS A 73 10.80 -12.89 2.84
C LYS A 73 11.51 -13.51 1.65
N ILE A 74 12.83 -13.35 1.58
CA ILE A 74 13.63 -14.06 0.59
C ILE A 74 14.01 -15.40 1.21
N ASN A 75 13.26 -16.45 0.88
CA ASN A 75 13.61 -17.82 1.27
C ASN A 75 14.69 -18.36 0.32
N ALA A 76 15.81 -18.84 0.85
CA ALA A 76 16.92 -19.43 0.06
C ALA A 76 16.55 -20.75 -0.64
N LYS A 77 15.38 -21.33 -0.33
CA LYS A 77 14.79 -22.46 -1.07
C LYS A 77 13.99 -21.91 -2.25
N LEU A 78 14.70 -21.61 -3.34
CA LEU A 78 14.20 -21.05 -4.61
C LEU A 78 13.15 -21.92 -5.35
N LEU A 79 12.59 -22.95 -4.73
CA LEU A 79 11.81 -24.03 -5.37
C LEU A 79 10.36 -24.17 -4.87
N THR A 80 9.91 -23.34 -3.93
CA THR A 80 8.50 -23.31 -3.51
C THR A 80 7.87 -22.00 -3.97
N SER A 81 6.74 -22.09 -4.68
CA SER A 81 5.95 -20.95 -5.21
C SER A 81 5.22 -20.14 -4.12
N GLN A 82 5.62 -20.28 -2.86
CA GLN A 82 4.94 -19.67 -1.72
C GLN A 82 5.70 -18.41 -1.31
N GLU A 83 5.07 -17.27 -1.52
CA GLU A 83 5.63 -15.97 -1.21
C GLU A 83 5.16 -15.51 0.18
N ASP A 84 6.09 -15.43 1.12
CA ASP A 84 5.80 -14.95 2.47
C ASP A 84 5.97 -13.43 2.54
N TYR A 85 4.89 -12.72 2.87
CA TYR A 85 4.92 -11.27 3.14
C TYR A 85 4.77 -10.99 4.63
N TYR A 86 5.60 -10.07 5.14
CA TYR A 86 5.47 -9.49 6.48
C TYR A 86 4.90 -8.09 6.37
N CYS A 87 3.75 -7.84 6.99
CA CYS A 87 3.17 -6.51 7.17
C CYS A 87 3.34 -6.10 8.63
N GLN A 88 4.27 -5.19 8.89
CA GLN A 88 4.47 -4.59 10.21
C GLN A 88 3.65 -3.30 10.27
N VAL A 89 2.79 -3.18 11.28
CA VAL A 89 1.85 -2.06 11.42
C VAL A 89 2.02 -1.43 12.79
N ALA A 90 2.14 -0.11 12.85
CA ALA A 90 2.26 0.62 14.10
C ALA A 90 0.96 0.52 14.93
N ALA A 91 1.08 0.64 16.24
CA ALA A 91 -0.08 0.59 17.14
C ALA A 91 -1.09 1.70 16.80
N GLY A 92 -2.39 1.37 16.83
CA GLY A 92 -3.48 2.30 16.53
C GLY A 92 -3.70 2.60 15.05
N VAL A 93 -2.97 1.94 14.15
CA VAL A 93 -3.17 2.03 12.69
C VAL A 93 -4.11 0.92 12.23
N ASP A 94 -5.00 1.23 11.30
CA ASP A 94 -5.94 0.29 10.71
C ASP A 94 -5.21 -0.83 9.94
N ILE A 95 -5.20 -2.03 10.51
CA ILE A 95 -4.52 -3.19 9.93
C ILE A 95 -5.20 -3.69 8.65
N ALA A 96 -6.52 -3.55 8.52
CA ALA A 96 -7.24 -3.97 7.33
C ALA A 96 -6.87 -3.06 6.15
N PHE A 97 -6.83 -1.75 6.40
CA PHE A 97 -6.38 -0.78 5.39
C PHE A 97 -4.91 -0.99 5.01
N MET A 98 -4.01 -1.23 5.98
CA MET A 98 -2.60 -1.52 5.67
C MET A 98 -2.42 -2.85 4.93
N THR A 99 -3.25 -3.85 5.20
CA THR A 99 -3.25 -5.13 4.48
C THR A 99 -3.72 -4.94 3.04
N ALA A 100 -4.75 -4.12 2.80
CA ALA A 100 -5.17 -3.77 1.45
C ALA A 100 -4.01 -3.11 0.67
N LEU A 101 -3.29 -2.16 1.28
CA LEU A 101 -2.11 -1.55 0.66
C LEU A 101 -0.98 -2.55 0.38
N ALA A 102 -0.81 -3.58 1.22
CA ALA A 102 0.16 -4.63 0.99
C ALA A 102 -0.18 -5.48 -0.25
N ILE A 103 -1.48 -5.77 -0.46
CA ILE A 103 -1.97 -6.43 -1.69
C ILE A 103 -1.72 -5.53 -2.89
N CYS A 104 -2.06 -4.23 -2.79
CA CYS A 104 -1.78 -3.27 -3.87
C CYS A 104 -0.30 -3.28 -4.27
N PHE A 105 0.61 -3.38 -3.30
CA PHE A 105 2.04 -3.46 -3.56
C PHE A 105 2.45 -4.73 -4.33
N ASP A 106 1.93 -5.90 -3.96
CA ASP A 106 2.24 -7.15 -4.67
C ASP A 106 1.79 -7.09 -6.13
N GLU A 107 0.60 -6.53 -6.38
CA GLU A 107 0.07 -6.34 -7.73
C GLU A 107 0.95 -5.41 -8.58
N TYR A 108 1.42 -4.29 -8.03
CA TYR A 108 2.35 -3.38 -8.73
C TYR A 108 3.69 -4.03 -9.11
N LYS A 109 4.07 -5.11 -8.43
CA LYS A 109 5.29 -5.86 -8.75
C LYS A 109 5.07 -6.85 -9.88
N ASN A 110 3.90 -7.50 -9.91
CA ASN A 110 3.65 -8.66 -10.75
C ASN A 110 3.01 -8.31 -12.10
N GLU A 111 2.35 -7.14 -12.24
CA GLU A 111 1.62 -6.78 -13.47
C GLU A 111 2.07 -5.43 -14.07
N GLY A 112 2.00 -5.33 -15.41
CA GLY A 112 2.30 -4.11 -16.16
C GLY A 112 1.31 -2.97 -15.87
N ASP A 113 1.73 -1.75 -16.19
CA ASP A 113 1.25 -0.46 -15.65
C ASP A 113 -0.25 -0.07 -15.78
N ASP A 114 -1.16 -0.93 -16.22
CA ASP A 114 -2.53 -0.52 -16.63
C ASP A 114 -3.71 -1.36 -16.08
N ASN A 115 -3.54 -2.05 -14.96
CA ASN A 115 -4.63 -2.81 -14.33
C ASN A 115 -5.30 -2.06 -13.17
N THR A 116 -6.64 -2.05 -13.19
CA THR A 116 -7.47 -1.56 -12.07
C THR A 116 -7.72 -2.69 -11.10
N VAL A 117 -6.91 -2.78 -10.05
CA VAL A 117 -7.19 -3.68 -8.91
C VAL A 117 -8.21 -3.00 -8.00
N THR A 118 -9.29 -3.73 -7.71
CA THR A 118 -10.38 -3.31 -6.83
C THR A 118 -10.34 -4.18 -5.58
N ILE A 119 -10.01 -3.58 -4.44
CA ILE A 119 -10.04 -4.26 -3.14
C ILE A 119 -11.31 -3.86 -2.40
N LYS A 120 -12.06 -4.86 -1.95
CA LYS A 120 -13.33 -4.76 -1.25
C LYS A 120 -13.17 -5.34 0.15
N LEU A 121 -13.30 -4.51 1.18
CA LEU A 121 -13.15 -4.91 2.57
C LEU A 121 -14.52 -5.32 3.13
N LEU A 122 -14.67 -6.57 3.59
CA LEU A 122 -15.90 -7.11 4.20
C LEU A 122 -16.18 -6.51 5.59
#